data_AF-A0A4R1HH59-F1
#
_entry.id   AF-A0A4R1HH59-F1
#
_cell.length_a   1.000
_cell.length_b   1.000
_cell.length_c   1.000
_cell.angle_alpha   90.00
_cell.angle_beta   90.00
_cell.angle_gamma   90.00
#
_symmetry.space_group_name_H-M   'P 1'
#
loop_
_entity.id
_entity.type
_entity.pdbx_description
1 polymer ?
#
loop_
_entity_poly.entity_id
_entity_poly.type
_entity_poly.pdbx_seq_one_letter_code
_entity_poly.pdbx_strand_id
1 'polypeptide(L)'
;MTGVVNTAGGVQAAPMNPLQDRTFVTDMTMEDDVARPVVDGTRIRLTFRAGRLDANAGCNAVGFPLTVEPGRLRTGESISTLMFCGEERMAQETWLTTFLDADPEWSLSANGLLLRSGHEWMELTEEIGEPRPLWDRRFRSVSVTGTPQPLVPGTSILLTFTEAGSLVVEAGCNTMTFPYTTGGDAALIVGNPSGATEMACSPERMDQDGWIARWLPEEPFDGLRVVGNTMTLTRRDAELVLTEEPAQDTVPGVPEPTSSPEAPGGKPILENRRFRSVEVTENGAPRPLVEGTVIDLTLFSDSLSANAGCNTMGASLTVTADRLVVGPVASTLMFCGPELTGQDQWLAGFLGSGPQWSDPSAGLRLTSGTTTIVFTEVGLGFGIEPTELWGTTFDSVSVSEKGIVPAPVVPGTTITLTFTAPDRLTARAGCNTLGFRVVAGTDRLTVDDDFSSTRMACTPELTAQDEWLAKVLTDDPEYVFTGKALTLTRGSTSIDLAPRMGNREG
;
A
#
# COMPACT_ATOMS: atom_id res chain seq x y z
N MET A 1 -28.16 55.07 26.53
CA MET A 1 -28.13 53.76 25.87
C MET A 1 -26.68 53.43 25.57
N THR A 2 -26.01 52.82 26.55
CA THR A 2 -24.63 52.36 26.45
C THR A 2 -24.70 50.86 26.13
N GLY A 3 -24.32 50.51 24.90
CA GLY A 3 -24.36 49.14 24.39
C GLY A 3 -23.29 48.27 25.03
N VAL A 4 -23.72 47.17 25.63
CA VAL A 4 -22.87 46.07 26.09
C VAL A 4 -22.60 45.19 24.88
N VAL A 5 -21.35 45.16 24.41
CA VAL A 5 -20.90 44.16 23.42
C VAL A 5 -20.45 42.94 24.21
N ASN A 6 -21.19 41.85 24.05
CA ASN A 6 -20.94 40.56 24.66
C ASN A 6 -19.82 39.87 23.84
N THR A 7 -18.58 39.86 24.34
CA THR A 7 -17.49 39.10 23.72
C THR A 7 -17.68 37.63 24.06
N ALA A 8 -18.15 36.86 23.07
CA ALA A 8 -18.19 35.41 23.13
C ALA A 8 -16.76 34.87 23.38
N GLY A 9 -16.64 34.04 24.42
CA GLY A 9 -15.41 33.31 24.71
C GLY A 9 -15.09 32.38 23.54
N GLY A 10 -14.03 32.69 22.81
CA GLY A 10 -13.39 31.74 21.93
C GLY A 10 -12.84 30.60 22.78
N VAL A 11 -13.33 29.39 22.56
CA VAL A 11 -12.65 28.18 23.02
C VAL A 11 -11.33 28.14 22.26
N GLN A 12 -10.25 28.52 22.94
CA GLN A 12 -8.90 28.41 22.43
C GLN A 12 -8.63 26.91 22.24
N ALA A 13 -8.44 26.47 20.99
CA ALA A 13 -8.02 25.10 20.71
C ALA A 13 -6.75 24.81 21.53
N ALA A 14 -6.73 23.68 22.25
CA ALA A 14 -5.54 23.26 22.96
C ALA A 14 -4.37 23.20 21.97
N PRO A 15 -3.17 23.70 22.32
CA PRO A 15 -2.02 23.62 21.43
C PRO A 15 -1.79 22.14 21.09
N MET A 16 -1.81 21.82 19.79
CA MET A 16 -1.55 20.46 19.32
C MET A 16 -0.15 20.04 19.78
N ASN A 17 -0.08 18.95 20.55
CA ASN A 17 1.19 18.32 20.91
C ASN A 17 1.82 17.74 19.62
N PRO A 18 2.96 18.28 19.14
CA PRO A 18 3.54 17.87 17.85
C PRO A 18 4.16 16.47 17.89
N LEU A 19 4.29 15.87 19.08
CA LEU A 19 4.77 14.51 19.25
C LEU A 19 3.64 13.48 19.30
N GLN A 20 2.39 13.91 19.48
CA GLN A 20 1.27 12.99 19.69
C GLN A 20 1.07 12.04 18.50
N ASP A 21 0.85 10.76 18.82
CA ASP A 21 0.60 9.67 17.88
C ASP A 21 1.77 9.37 16.93
N ARG A 22 2.99 9.76 17.32
CA ARG A 22 4.22 9.52 16.56
C ARG A 22 5.11 8.51 17.27
N THR A 23 5.88 7.77 16.48
CA THR A 23 6.90 6.86 16.99
C THR A 23 8.26 7.31 16.49
N PHE A 24 9.27 7.23 17.34
CA PHE A 24 10.64 7.59 17.02
C PHE A 24 11.58 6.47 17.43
N VAL A 25 12.64 6.27 16.64
CA VAL A 25 13.62 5.21 16.87
C VAL A 25 15.05 5.72 16.78
N THR A 26 15.95 5.04 17.49
CA THR A 26 17.39 5.26 17.36
C THR A 26 18.19 4.00 17.71
N ASP A 27 19.34 3.85 17.05
CA ASP A 27 20.34 2.83 17.34
C ASP A 27 21.59 3.41 18.03
N MET A 28 21.54 4.69 18.39
CA MET A 28 22.69 5.42 18.92
C MET A 28 22.27 6.40 20.01
N THR A 29 23.02 6.40 21.10
CA THR A 29 22.92 7.40 22.16
C THR A 29 24.26 8.11 22.29
N MET A 30 24.27 9.21 23.01
CA MET A 30 25.44 10.06 23.17
C MET A 30 25.62 10.39 24.64
N GLU A 31 26.85 10.30 25.14
CA GLU A 31 27.24 10.71 26.49
C GLU A 31 28.55 11.48 26.39
N ASP A 32 28.58 12.73 26.85
CA ASP A 32 29.75 13.61 26.73
C ASP A 32 30.27 13.72 25.27
N ASP A 33 29.35 13.79 24.32
CA ASP A 33 29.60 13.82 22.87
C ASP A 33 30.34 12.58 22.32
N VAL A 34 30.37 11.50 23.09
CA VAL A 34 30.84 10.18 22.66
C VAL A 34 29.65 9.31 22.26
N ALA A 35 29.68 8.81 21.03
CA ALA A 35 28.68 7.88 20.53
C ALA A 35 28.73 6.55 21.29
N ARG A 36 27.58 6.12 21.79
CA ARG A 36 27.34 4.84 22.43
C ARG A 36 26.28 4.09 21.62
N PRO A 37 26.68 3.11 20.80
CA PRO A 37 25.72 2.24 20.13
C PRO A 37 24.82 1.54 21.15
N VAL A 38 23.57 1.33 20.78
CA VAL A 38 22.70 0.42 21.54
C VAL A 38 23.21 -1.02 21.43
N VAL A 39 22.78 -1.88 22.34
CA VAL A 39 23.13 -3.30 22.36
C VAL A 39 22.78 -3.96 21.03
N ASP A 40 23.67 -4.82 20.52
CA ASP A 40 23.50 -5.49 19.23
C ASP A 40 22.14 -6.21 19.10
N GLY A 41 21.50 -6.00 17.95
CA GLY A 41 20.18 -6.55 17.65
C GLY A 41 19.04 -5.92 18.47
N THR A 42 19.27 -4.76 19.09
CA THR A 42 18.23 -3.95 19.74
C THR A 42 18.13 -2.58 19.08
N ARG A 43 17.06 -1.86 19.43
CA ARG A 43 16.79 -0.48 19.00
C ARG A 43 15.98 0.20 20.10
N ILE A 44 16.25 1.48 20.36
CA ILE A 44 15.40 2.28 21.23
C ILE A 44 14.19 2.75 20.42
N ARG A 45 12.98 2.51 20.91
CA ARG A 45 11.71 2.91 20.29
C ARG A 45 10.86 3.67 21.29
N LEU A 46 10.43 4.87 20.92
CA LEU A 46 9.59 5.76 21.71
C LEU A 46 8.28 6.05 20.96
N THR A 47 7.15 5.58 21.49
CA THR A 47 5.81 5.83 20.93
C THR A 47 5.04 6.79 21.84
N PHE A 48 4.69 7.95 21.29
CA PHE A 48 3.96 9.01 21.98
C PHE A 48 2.46 8.84 21.73
N ARG A 49 1.67 8.70 22.78
CA ARG A 49 0.20 8.65 22.74
C ARG A 49 -0.40 9.80 23.54
N ALA A 50 -1.70 9.99 23.46
CA ALA A 50 -2.41 10.93 24.33
C ALA A 50 -2.13 10.62 25.82
N GLY A 51 -1.37 11.52 26.48
CA GLY A 51 -1.03 11.44 27.91
C GLY A 51 -0.04 10.33 28.31
N ARG A 52 0.60 9.65 27.36
CA ARG A 52 1.46 8.48 27.65
C ARG A 52 2.65 8.39 26.69
N LEU A 53 3.81 7.99 27.21
CA LEU A 53 4.98 7.58 26.45
C LEU A 53 5.20 6.07 26.64
N ASP A 54 5.22 5.32 25.55
CA ASP A 54 5.68 3.93 25.54
C ASP A 54 7.13 3.90 25.07
N ALA A 55 8.02 3.27 25.82
CA ALA A 55 9.43 3.14 25.51
C ALA A 55 9.85 1.66 25.49
N ASN A 56 10.77 1.30 24.61
CA ASN A 56 11.41 -0.01 24.60
C ASN A 56 12.87 0.14 24.21
N ALA A 57 13.75 -0.60 24.89
CA ALA A 57 15.18 -0.64 24.62
C ALA A 57 15.67 -2.09 24.34
N GLY A 58 14.81 -2.94 23.78
CA GLY A 58 15.19 -4.30 23.37
C GLY A 58 14.94 -5.45 24.37
N CYS A 59 14.37 -5.18 25.56
CA CYS A 59 13.94 -6.24 26.49
C CYS A 59 12.48 -6.06 26.94
N ASN A 60 12.20 -5.12 27.83
CA ASN A 60 10.86 -4.85 28.35
C ASN A 60 10.22 -3.62 27.70
N ALA A 61 8.89 -3.61 27.67
CA ALA A 61 8.13 -2.41 27.37
C ALA A 61 7.96 -1.60 28.66
N VAL A 62 8.32 -0.31 28.61
CA VAL A 62 8.23 0.64 29.72
C VAL A 62 7.22 1.71 29.35
N GLY A 63 6.23 1.95 30.22
CA GLY A 63 5.23 3.00 30.03
C GLY A 63 5.39 4.13 31.02
N PHE A 64 5.28 5.37 30.57
CA PHE A 64 5.32 6.58 31.39
C PHE A 64 4.04 7.39 31.18
N PRO A 65 3.39 7.88 32.25
CA PRO A 65 2.51 9.05 32.13
C PRO A 65 3.29 10.20 31.49
N LEU A 66 2.70 10.91 30.53
CA LEU A 66 3.40 11.96 29.78
C LEU A 66 2.60 13.26 29.72
N THR A 67 3.24 14.37 30.06
CA THR A 67 2.82 15.73 29.67
C THR A 67 3.91 16.36 28.81
N VAL A 68 3.55 16.84 27.62
CA VAL A 68 4.50 17.53 26.73
C VAL A 68 4.39 19.03 26.96
N GLU A 69 5.45 19.63 27.52
CA GLU A 69 5.60 21.06 27.72
C GLU A 69 6.53 21.64 26.64
N PRO A 70 6.48 22.95 26.34
CA PRO A 70 7.47 23.58 25.47
C PRO A 70 8.90 23.31 25.96
N GLY A 71 9.67 22.57 25.16
CA GLY A 71 11.07 22.26 25.42
C GLY A 71 11.33 21.16 26.46
N ARG A 72 10.31 20.58 27.11
CA ARG A 72 10.50 19.53 28.12
C ARG A 72 9.42 18.45 28.11
N LEU A 73 9.83 17.19 28.24
CA LEU A 73 8.92 16.07 28.45
C LEU A 73 8.79 15.85 29.96
N ARG A 74 7.55 15.89 30.49
CA ARG A 74 7.27 15.55 31.88
C ARG A 74 6.80 14.11 31.97
N THR A 75 7.64 13.25 32.51
CA THR A 75 7.34 11.83 32.69
C THR A 75 6.93 11.57 34.13
N GLY A 76 5.88 10.79 34.32
CA GLY A 76 5.50 10.26 35.63
C GLY A 76 6.21 8.96 35.94
N GLU A 77 5.93 8.40 37.11
CA GLU A 77 6.45 7.08 37.54
C GLU A 77 6.21 6.02 36.45
N SER A 78 7.30 5.34 36.08
CA SER A 78 7.29 4.33 35.02
C SER A 78 6.71 3.00 35.49
N ILE A 79 6.11 2.27 34.55
CA ILE A 79 5.68 0.88 34.73
C ILE A 79 6.39 0.01 33.69
N SER A 80 6.95 -1.11 34.10
CA SER A 80 7.67 -2.03 33.20
C SER A 80 7.34 -3.49 33.52
N THR A 81 7.50 -4.36 32.52
CA THR A 81 7.59 -5.80 32.74
C THR A 81 8.99 -6.16 33.24
N LEU A 82 9.13 -7.27 33.99
CA LEU A 82 10.41 -7.70 34.56
C LEU A 82 10.94 -8.98 33.88
N MET A 83 11.06 -8.96 32.55
CA MET A 83 11.73 -10.02 31.80
C MET A 83 13.25 -9.81 31.86
N PHE A 84 14.00 -10.91 31.93
CA PHE A 84 15.46 -10.87 31.86
C PHE A 84 15.93 -11.28 30.46
N CYS A 85 16.68 -10.40 29.77
CA CYS A 85 17.20 -10.63 28.42
C CYS A 85 18.74 -10.58 28.34
N GLY A 86 19.44 -10.76 29.46
CA GLY A 86 20.90 -10.63 29.58
C GLY A 86 21.33 -9.28 30.14
N GLU A 87 22.53 -9.24 30.74
CA GLU A 87 23.00 -8.08 31.51
C GLU A 87 23.07 -6.79 30.70
N GLU A 88 23.58 -6.86 29.46
CA GLU A 88 23.72 -5.67 28.60
C GLU A 88 22.37 -5.03 28.25
N ARG A 89 21.36 -5.84 27.89
CA ARG A 89 20.01 -5.35 27.58
C ARG A 89 19.31 -4.78 28.82
N MET A 90 19.52 -5.40 29.98
CA MET A 90 18.99 -4.87 31.25
C MET A 90 19.65 -3.54 31.63
N ALA A 91 20.96 -3.39 31.40
CA ALA A 91 21.68 -2.15 31.63
C ALA A 91 21.18 -1.03 30.70
N GLN A 92 20.98 -1.32 29.42
CA GLN A 92 20.41 -0.39 28.44
C GLN A 92 18.97 0.05 28.80
N GLU A 93 18.12 -0.87 29.23
CA GLU A 93 16.76 -0.54 29.67
C GLU A 93 16.75 0.33 30.93
N THR A 94 17.61 0.01 31.89
CA THR A 94 17.78 0.81 33.11
C THR A 94 18.23 2.23 32.77
N TRP A 95 19.18 2.35 31.84
CA TRP A 95 19.65 3.64 31.33
C TRP A 95 18.51 4.43 30.68
N LEU A 96 17.77 3.83 29.74
CA LEU A 96 16.66 4.52 29.05
C LEU A 96 15.59 4.98 30.04
N THR A 97 15.26 4.14 31.03
CA THR A 97 14.26 4.45 32.05
C THR A 97 14.73 5.64 32.91
N THR A 98 15.98 5.62 33.35
CA THR A 98 16.59 6.71 34.13
C THR A 98 16.65 8.01 33.33
N PHE A 99 17.00 7.93 32.04
CA PHE A 99 17.05 9.06 31.13
C PHE A 99 15.67 9.71 30.96
N LEU A 100 14.63 8.90 30.78
CA LEU A 100 13.25 9.38 30.60
C LEU A 100 12.65 9.91 31.90
N ASP A 101 12.94 9.31 33.06
CA ASP A 101 12.51 9.79 34.39
C ASP A 101 13.13 11.14 34.77
N ALA A 102 14.20 11.58 34.09
CA ALA A 102 14.87 12.85 34.34
C ALA A 102 14.18 14.08 33.70
N ASP A 103 12.99 13.89 33.12
CA ASP A 103 12.25 14.91 32.36
C ASP A 103 13.11 15.57 31.26
N PRO A 104 13.50 14.82 30.20
CA PRO A 104 14.45 15.32 29.21
C PRO A 104 13.91 16.54 28.47
N GLU A 105 14.85 17.41 28.10
CA GLU A 105 14.60 18.49 27.13
C GLU A 105 14.34 17.87 25.75
N TRP A 106 13.43 18.48 24.97
CA TRP A 106 13.15 18.03 23.62
C TRP A 106 13.16 19.17 22.60
N SER A 107 13.58 18.83 21.39
CA SER A 107 13.37 19.65 20.21
C SER A 107 13.01 18.77 19.02
N LEU A 108 12.17 19.29 18.13
CA LEU A 108 11.72 18.59 16.95
C LEU A 108 12.12 19.40 15.71
N SER A 109 12.73 18.74 14.73
CA SER A 109 13.08 19.31 13.44
C SER A 109 12.63 18.40 12.30
N ALA A 110 12.89 18.80 11.06
CA ALA A 110 12.68 17.93 9.88
C ALA A 110 13.52 16.64 9.94
N ASN A 111 14.65 16.66 10.65
CA ASN A 111 15.57 15.53 10.73
C ASN A 111 15.24 14.54 11.86
N GLY A 112 14.27 14.86 12.73
CA GLY A 112 13.86 13.99 13.82
C GLY A 112 13.66 14.71 15.15
N LEU A 113 13.54 13.90 16.19
CA LEU A 113 13.39 14.29 17.59
C LEU A 113 14.75 14.22 18.28
N LEU A 114 15.17 15.31 18.92
CA LEU A 114 16.32 15.32 19.82
C LEU A 114 15.80 15.31 21.26
N LEU A 115 16.25 14.36 22.07
CA LEU A 115 16.07 14.35 23.53
C LEU A 115 17.41 14.54 24.22
N ARG A 116 17.43 15.36 25.28
CA ARG A 116 18.64 15.65 26.07
C ARG A 116 18.34 15.66 27.57
N SER A 117 19.20 15.00 28.35
CA SER A 117 19.21 15.06 29.81
C SER A 117 20.66 15.26 30.29
N GLY A 118 21.00 16.50 30.63
CA GLY A 118 22.36 16.86 31.03
C GLY A 118 23.40 16.58 29.93
N HIS A 119 24.31 15.65 30.21
CA HIS A 119 25.40 15.22 29.32
C HIS A 119 24.99 14.11 28.35
N GLU A 120 23.81 13.53 28.54
CA GLU A 120 23.27 12.45 27.73
C GLU A 120 22.27 13.01 26.72
N TRP A 121 22.32 12.51 25.49
CA TRP A 121 21.35 12.87 24.47
C TRP A 121 21.17 11.77 23.42
N MET A 122 20.06 11.83 22.70
CA MET A 122 19.74 10.92 21.61
C MET A 122 19.02 11.68 20.50
N GLU A 123 19.46 11.46 19.26
CA GLU A 123 18.70 11.84 18.06
C GLU A 123 17.89 10.63 17.63
N LEU A 124 16.59 10.82 17.46
CA LEU A 124 15.66 9.79 17.01
C LEU A 124 15.04 10.19 15.69
N THR A 125 15.05 9.26 14.75
CA THR A 125 14.32 9.39 13.49
C THR A 125 12.87 8.99 13.71
N GLU A 126 11.93 9.70 13.09
CA GLU A 126 10.54 9.27 13.14
C GLU A 126 10.42 7.91 12.45
N GLU A 127 9.92 6.94 13.19
CA GLU A 127 9.49 5.67 12.63
C GLU A 127 8.10 5.87 12.06
N ILE A 128 8.09 6.35 10.82
CA ILE A 128 6.95 6.18 9.95
C ILE A 128 6.91 4.68 9.69
N GLY A 129 6.00 3.97 10.36
CA GLY A 129 5.86 2.53 10.13
C GLY A 129 5.79 2.23 8.63
N GLU A 130 6.17 1.02 8.23
CA GLU A 130 6.16 0.57 6.83
C GLU A 130 5.01 1.23 6.07
N PRO A 131 5.28 2.00 4.99
CA PRO A 131 4.25 2.77 4.30
C PRO A 131 3.09 1.84 3.97
N ARG A 132 2.02 1.90 4.78
CA ARG A 132 0.81 1.16 4.47
C ARG A 132 0.32 1.74 3.16
N PRO A 133 0.27 0.94 2.09
CA PRO A 133 -0.12 1.45 0.80
C PRO A 133 -1.46 2.18 0.93
N LEU A 134 -1.65 3.25 0.16
CA LEU A 134 -2.91 3.97 0.23
C LEU A 134 -4.08 3.12 -0.26
N TRP A 135 -3.85 2.12 -1.12
CA TRP A 135 -4.90 1.24 -1.65
C TRP A 135 -5.61 0.44 -0.55
N ASP A 136 -6.89 0.13 -0.79
CA ASP A 136 -7.85 -0.46 0.16
C ASP A 136 -8.08 0.36 1.46
N ARG A 137 -7.88 1.67 1.38
CA ARG A 137 -8.08 2.56 2.53
C ARG A 137 -9.08 3.65 2.21
N ARG A 138 -9.89 3.98 3.21
CA ARG A 138 -10.93 5.00 3.13
C ARG A 138 -10.69 6.04 4.19
N PHE A 139 -10.54 7.28 3.78
CA PHE A 139 -10.29 8.41 4.65
C PHE A 139 -11.45 9.40 4.59
N ARG A 140 -11.94 9.85 5.75
CA ARG A 140 -12.95 10.90 5.85
C ARG A 140 -12.32 12.19 6.40
N SER A 141 -12.65 13.32 5.81
CA SER A 141 -12.23 14.64 6.27
C SER A 141 -12.65 14.90 7.71
N VAL A 142 -11.70 15.33 8.52
CA VAL A 142 -11.91 15.89 9.86
C VAL A 142 -11.95 17.41 9.79
N SER A 143 -11.03 18.02 9.04
CA SER A 143 -10.95 19.47 8.88
C SER A 143 -10.38 19.86 7.52
N VAL A 144 -10.83 21.03 7.05
CA VAL A 144 -10.31 21.72 5.88
C VAL A 144 -10.01 23.15 6.28
N THR A 145 -8.78 23.63 6.06
CA THR A 145 -8.36 25.00 6.37
C THR A 145 -7.67 25.65 5.17
N GLY A 146 -7.52 26.98 5.19
CA GLY A 146 -6.91 27.77 4.11
C GLY A 146 -7.90 28.21 3.02
N THR A 147 -7.40 28.49 1.82
CA THR A 147 -8.20 28.65 0.60
C THR A 147 -8.57 27.28 0.02
N PRO A 148 -9.38 26.53 0.77
CA PRO A 148 -10.58 25.96 0.18
C PRO A 148 -11.84 26.42 0.90
N GLN A 149 -12.97 26.42 0.18
CA GLN A 149 -14.25 26.81 0.78
C GLN A 149 -14.56 25.95 2.01
N PRO A 150 -15.17 26.51 3.08
CA PRO A 150 -15.66 25.69 4.18
C PRO A 150 -16.62 24.64 3.62
N LEU A 151 -16.51 23.40 4.12
CA LEU A 151 -17.35 22.31 3.67
C LEU A 151 -18.83 22.70 3.80
N VAL A 152 -19.61 22.37 2.77
CA VAL A 152 -21.07 22.53 2.79
C VAL A 152 -21.62 21.79 4.02
N PRO A 153 -22.47 22.41 4.85
CA PRO A 153 -22.99 21.76 6.05
C PRO A 153 -23.58 20.38 5.78
N GLY A 154 -23.17 19.38 6.58
CA GLY A 154 -23.62 17.99 6.44
C GLY A 154 -22.94 17.20 5.32
N THR A 155 -21.82 17.69 4.78
CA THR A 155 -20.95 16.96 3.84
C THR A 155 -19.59 16.65 4.47
N SER A 156 -18.87 15.71 3.87
CA SER A 156 -17.49 15.37 4.21
C SER A 156 -16.76 14.98 2.94
N ILE A 157 -15.46 15.25 2.84
CA ILE A 157 -14.64 14.67 1.78
C ILE A 157 -14.30 13.25 2.18
N LEU A 158 -14.59 12.32 1.29
CA LEU A 158 -14.22 10.93 1.39
C LEU A 158 -13.21 10.60 0.29
N LEU A 159 -12.07 10.04 0.68
CA LEU A 159 -11.06 9.53 -0.23
C LEU A 159 -10.97 8.02 -0.04
N THR A 160 -11.50 7.26 -0.98
CA THR A 160 -11.44 5.80 -1.00
C THR A 160 -10.46 5.36 -2.07
N PHE A 161 -9.30 4.91 -1.64
CA PHE A 161 -8.33 4.29 -2.53
C PHE A 161 -8.72 2.83 -2.68
N THR A 162 -9.20 2.42 -3.85
CA THR A 162 -9.80 1.09 -4.04
C THR A 162 -8.83 0.05 -4.60
N GLU A 163 -7.79 0.48 -5.32
CA GLU A 163 -6.71 -0.35 -5.87
C GLU A 163 -5.50 0.54 -6.15
N ALA A 164 -4.31 -0.04 -6.40
CA ALA A 164 -3.16 0.73 -6.84
C ALA A 164 -3.47 1.44 -8.16
N GLY A 165 -3.63 2.77 -8.11
CA GLY A 165 -3.93 3.56 -9.29
C GLY A 165 -5.29 4.23 -9.30
N SER A 166 -6.24 3.85 -8.44
CA SER A 166 -7.61 4.38 -8.45
C SER A 166 -8.05 4.99 -7.12
N LEU A 167 -8.45 6.26 -7.17
CA LEU A 167 -8.95 7.05 -6.05
C LEU A 167 -10.40 7.45 -6.34
N VAL A 168 -11.33 6.93 -5.54
CA VAL A 168 -12.75 7.32 -5.55
C VAL A 168 -12.96 8.42 -4.51
N VAL A 169 -13.60 9.50 -4.93
CA VAL A 169 -13.80 10.72 -4.13
C VAL A 169 -15.27 11.06 -4.06
N GLU A 170 -15.75 11.28 -2.85
CA GLU A 170 -17.04 11.93 -2.60
C GLU A 170 -16.76 13.24 -1.88
N ALA A 171 -17.34 14.35 -2.31
CA ALA A 171 -17.19 15.61 -1.60
C ALA A 171 -18.54 16.28 -1.34
N GLY A 172 -19.25 16.68 -2.38
CA GLY A 172 -20.54 17.36 -2.29
C GLY A 172 -21.72 16.41 -2.51
N CYS A 173 -21.92 15.97 -3.75
CA CYS A 173 -22.99 15.03 -4.08
C CYS A 173 -22.62 13.98 -5.12
N ASN A 174 -21.63 14.25 -5.98
CA ASN A 174 -21.18 13.31 -6.98
C ASN A 174 -20.02 12.45 -6.49
N THR A 175 -19.99 11.21 -6.96
CA THR A 175 -18.85 10.31 -6.83
C THR A 175 -17.96 10.50 -8.05
N MET A 176 -16.68 10.77 -7.81
CA MET A 176 -15.68 11.00 -8.85
C MET A 176 -14.55 9.97 -8.72
N THR A 177 -14.01 9.54 -9.85
CA THR A 177 -12.87 8.63 -9.89
C THR A 177 -11.68 9.36 -10.48
N PHE A 178 -10.53 9.25 -9.83
CA PHE A 178 -9.27 9.83 -10.26
C PHE A 178 -8.21 8.73 -10.36
N PRO A 179 -7.33 8.77 -11.36
CA PRO A 179 -6.11 7.99 -11.29
C PRO A 179 -5.18 8.60 -10.22
N TYR A 180 -4.45 7.78 -9.48
CA TYR A 180 -3.39 8.27 -8.59
C TYR A 180 -2.11 7.45 -8.70
N THR A 181 -0.98 8.05 -8.35
CA THR A 181 0.28 7.33 -8.13
C THR A 181 0.91 7.76 -6.82
N THR A 182 1.68 6.85 -6.20
CA THR A 182 2.47 7.13 -5.00
C THR A 182 3.94 6.94 -5.33
N GLY A 183 4.74 8.01 -5.18
CA GLY A 183 6.20 7.99 -5.43
C GLY A 183 7.03 7.69 -4.16
N GLY A 184 8.32 7.41 -4.37
CA GLY A 184 9.28 6.98 -3.32
C GLY A 184 9.56 7.95 -2.17
N ASP A 185 9.04 9.19 -2.23
CA ASP A 185 9.08 10.18 -1.16
C ASP A 185 7.69 10.43 -0.52
N ALA A 186 6.79 9.45 -0.57
CA ALA A 186 5.37 9.61 -0.20
C ALA A 186 4.65 10.69 -1.03
N ALA A 187 5.11 11.01 -2.24
CA ALA A 187 4.42 11.95 -3.11
C ALA A 187 3.14 11.31 -3.66
N LEU A 188 1.96 11.84 -3.28
CA LEU A 188 0.68 11.51 -3.92
C LEU A 188 0.51 12.40 -5.15
N ILE A 189 0.41 11.79 -6.33
CA ILE A 189 0.05 12.48 -7.56
C ILE A 189 -1.35 12.00 -7.94
N VAL A 190 -2.30 12.93 -8.05
CA VAL A 190 -3.65 12.62 -8.53
C VAL A 190 -3.76 13.18 -9.94
N GLY A 191 -4.14 12.34 -10.90
CA GLY A 191 -4.41 12.79 -12.27
C GLY A 191 -5.83 13.30 -12.41
N ASN A 192 -6.17 13.85 -13.58
CA ASN A 192 -7.51 14.35 -13.86
C ASN A 192 -8.59 13.28 -13.67
N PRO A 193 -9.82 13.66 -13.26
CA PRO A 193 -10.90 12.69 -13.03
C PRO A 193 -11.18 11.89 -14.30
N SER A 194 -11.22 10.56 -14.16
CA SER A 194 -11.52 9.60 -15.23
C SER A 194 -13.02 9.33 -15.36
N GLY A 195 -13.82 9.69 -14.36
CA GLY A 195 -15.28 9.60 -14.38
C GLY A 195 -15.91 10.35 -13.21
N ALA A 196 -17.18 10.74 -13.39
CA ALA A 196 -18.00 11.32 -12.33
C ALA A 196 -19.46 10.92 -12.54
N THR A 197 -20.20 10.71 -11.46
CA THR A 197 -21.66 10.73 -11.53
C THR A 197 -22.15 12.14 -11.86
N GLU A 198 -23.31 12.26 -12.49
CA GLU A 198 -23.94 13.56 -12.80
C GLU A 198 -25.30 13.68 -12.08
N MET A 199 -25.29 13.52 -10.76
CA MET A 199 -26.46 13.79 -9.93
C MET A 199 -26.65 15.30 -9.77
N ALA A 200 -27.85 15.78 -10.10
CA ALA A 200 -28.24 17.15 -9.82
C ALA A 200 -28.49 17.33 -8.32
N CYS A 201 -27.80 18.29 -7.70
CA CYS A 201 -27.94 18.63 -6.30
C CYS A 201 -27.91 20.16 -6.11
N SER A 202 -27.87 20.65 -4.86
CA SER A 202 -27.86 22.10 -4.62
C SER A 202 -26.59 22.74 -5.21
N PRO A 203 -26.65 24.02 -5.64
CA PRO A 203 -25.50 24.71 -6.22
C PRO A 203 -24.26 24.63 -5.34
N GLU A 204 -24.40 24.72 -4.02
CA GLU A 204 -23.28 24.69 -3.07
C GLU A 204 -22.58 23.32 -3.06
N ARG A 205 -23.33 22.21 -3.17
CA ARG A 205 -22.75 20.86 -3.24
C ARG A 205 -22.07 20.61 -4.58
N MET A 206 -22.64 21.13 -5.66
CA MET A 206 -22.01 21.08 -6.99
C MET A 206 -20.73 21.91 -7.02
N ASP A 207 -20.72 23.08 -6.39
CA ASP A 207 -19.52 23.93 -6.26
C ASP A 207 -18.42 23.22 -5.46
N GLN A 208 -18.78 22.48 -4.41
CA GLN A 208 -17.84 21.66 -3.65
C GLN A 208 -17.27 20.49 -4.47
N ASP A 209 -18.10 19.78 -5.25
CA ASP A 209 -17.63 18.76 -6.21
C ASP A 209 -16.66 19.38 -7.24
N GLY A 210 -17.03 20.53 -7.79
CA GLY A 210 -16.20 21.25 -8.76
C GLY A 210 -14.91 21.82 -8.16
N TRP A 211 -14.89 22.11 -6.86
CA TRP A 211 -13.67 22.48 -6.15
C TRP A 211 -12.75 21.27 -5.98
N ILE A 212 -13.21 20.14 -5.41
CA ILE A 212 -12.35 18.98 -5.18
C ILE A 212 -11.81 18.40 -6.49
N ALA A 213 -12.62 18.42 -7.56
CA ALA A 213 -12.25 17.95 -8.89
C ALA A 213 -11.13 18.76 -9.56
N ARG A 214 -10.97 20.03 -9.19
CA ARG A 214 -9.85 20.87 -9.63
C ARG A 214 -8.68 20.82 -8.65
N TRP A 215 -9.00 20.81 -7.35
CA TRP A 215 -7.99 20.89 -6.31
C TRP A 215 -7.17 19.61 -6.18
N LEU A 216 -7.71 18.41 -6.41
CA LEU A 216 -6.92 17.18 -6.36
C LEU A 216 -5.85 17.08 -7.48
N PRO A 217 -6.19 17.27 -8.77
CA PRO A 217 -5.25 17.07 -9.88
C PRO A 217 -4.32 18.24 -10.20
N GLU A 218 -4.46 19.39 -9.52
CA GLU A 218 -3.42 20.43 -9.55
C GLU A 218 -2.06 19.83 -9.09
N GLU A 219 -0.92 20.47 -9.45
CA GLU A 219 0.49 20.13 -9.12
C GLU A 219 0.73 19.30 -7.84
N PRO A 220 1.82 18.51 -7.72
CA PRO A 220 2.07 17.65 -6.56
C PRO A 220 1.80 18.35 -5.22
N PHE A 221 1.17 17.67 -4.27
CA PHE A 221 0.96 18.23 -2.93
C PHE A 221 2.30 18.70 -2.33
N ASP A 222 2.29 19.84 -1.64
CA ASP A 222 3.46 20.31 -0.89
C ASP A 222 3.83 19.34 0.24
N GLY A 223 2.85 18.54 0.70
CA GLY A 223 3.09 17.41 1.58
C GLY A 223 1.93 16.41 1.59
N LEU A 224 2.28 15.12 1.58
CA LEU A 224 1.45 14.03 2.06
C LEU A 224 2.07 13.51 3.35
N ARG A 225 1.28 13.42 4.42
CA ARG A 225 1.71 12.79 5.67
C ARG A 225 0.67 11.78 6.10
N VAL A 226 1.06 10.51 6.23
CA VAL A 226 0.21 9.44 6.76
C VAL A 226 0.84 8.89 8.03
N VAL A 227 0.23 9.16 9.17
CA VAL A 227 0.69 8.67 10.49
C VAL A 227 -0.46 7.96 11.17
N GLY A 228 -0.29 6.65 11.39
CA GLY A 228 -1.37 5.78 11.88
C GLY A 228 -2.57 5.83 10.94
N ASN A 229 -3.70 6.27 11.48
CA ASN A 229 -4.98 6.40 10.77
C ASN A 229 -5.21 7.83 10.25
N THR A 230 -4.27 8.77 10.44
CA THR A 230 -4.46 10.16 10.04
C THR A 230 -3.69 10.44 8.76
N MET A 231 -4.39 10.97 7.76
CA MET A 231 -3.82 11.49 6.52
C MET A 231 -3.91 13.01 6.51
N THR A 232 -2.81 13.68 6.22
CA THR A 232 -2.75 15.13 6.01
C THR A 232 -2.26 15.41 4.60
N LEU A 233 -3.04 16.17 3.84
CA LEU A 233 -2.70 16.69 2.52
C LEU A 233 -2.54 18.20 2.62
N THR A 234 -1.36 18.71 2.24
CA THR A 234 -1.04 20.13 2.29
C THR A 234 -0.75 20.64 0.88
N ARG A 235 -1.34 21.79 0.52
CA ARG A 235 -1.09 22.47 -0.74
C ARG A 235 -1.32 23.97 -0.62
N ARG A 236 -0.30 24.76 -0.93
CA ARG A 236 -0.25 26.21 -0.76
C ARG A 236 -0.65 26.56 0.68
N ASP A 237 -1.74 27.31 0.84
CA ASP A 237 -2.31 27.67 2.13
C ASP A 237 -3.39 26.69 2.62
N ALA A 238 -3.75 25.68 1.82
CA ALA A 238 -4.77 24.70 2.14
C ALA A 238 -4.22 23.47 2.88
N GLU A 239 -4.93 23.06 3.93
CA GLU A 239 -4.67 21.80 4.64
C GLU A 239 -5.97 20.98 4.75
N LEU A 240 -5.92 19.74 4.28
CA LEU A 240 -6.97 18.75 4.40
C LEU A 240 -6.49 17.64 5.34
N VAL A 241 -7.13 17.55 6.50
CA VAL A 241 -6.87 16.48 7.49
C VAL A 241 -8.00 15.46 7.40
N LEU A 242 -7.64 14.19 7.24
CA LEU A 242 -8.56 13.08 7.17
C LEU A 242 -8.17 12.00 8.17
N THR A 243 -9.16 11.23 8.61
CA THR A 243 -8.97 10.03 9.42
C THR A 243 -9.50 8.82 8.66
N GLU A 244 -8.74 7.74 8.71
CA GLU A 244 -9.07 6.43 8.15
C GLU A 244 -10.29 5.88 8.89
N GLU A 245 -11.32 5.58 8.13
CA GLU A 245 -12.47 4.86 8.65
C GLU A 245 -12.10 3.38 8.72
N PRO A 246 -12.39 2.67 9.82
CA PRO A 246 -12.33 1.21 9.80
C PRO A 246 -13.22 0.72 8.65
N ALA A 247 -12.77 -0.30 7.91
CA ALA A 247 -13.59 -0.99 6.93
C ALA A 247 -14.96 -1.24 7.58
N GLN A 248 -16.02 -0.66 7.04
CA GLN A 248 -17.33 -0.70 7.67
C GLN A 248 -17.93 -2.11 7.56
N ASP A 249 -17.48 -3.00 8.42
CA ASP A 249 -18.33 -4.04 8.96
C ASP A 249 -19.30 -3.36 9.95
N THR A 250 -20.58 -3.29 9.56
CA THR A 250 -21.80 -3.19 10.39
C THR A 250 -22.79 -2.11 9.95
N VAL A 251 -23.93 -2.57 9.42
CA VAL A 251 -25.21 -1.88 9.60
C VAL A 251 -25.72 -2.22 11.01
N PRO A 252 -25.99 -1.24 11.89
CA PRO A 252 -26.59 -1.54 13.19
C PRO A 252 -28.03 -2.03 13.01
N GLY A 253 -28.34 -3.25 13.46
CA GLY A 253 -29.72 -3.69 13.66
C GLY A 253 -30.15 -5.04 13.08
N VAL A 254 -29.24 -5.91 12.65
CA VAL A 254 -29.60 -7.31 12.38
C VAL A 254 -29.20 -8.15 13.60
N PRO A 255 -30.14 -8.83 14.29
CA PRO A 255 -29.78 -9.70 15.40
C PRO A 255 -28.88 -10.82 14.90
N GLU A 256 -27.81 -11.12 15.65
CA GLU A 256 -26.83 -12.16 15.35
C GLU A 256 -27.52 -13.46 14.93
N PRO A 257 -27.15 -14.08 13.79
CA PRO A 257 -27.54 -15.45 13.55
C PRO A 257 -26.75 -16.31 14.54
N THR A 258 -27.47 -16.87 15.50
CA THR A 258 -26.99 -17.88 16.43
C THR A 258 -26.22 -18.95 15.68
N SER A 259 -24.98 -19.19 16.11
CA SER A 259 -24.12 -20.26 15.62
C SER A 259 -24.85 -21.61 15.69
N SER A 260 -25.00 -22.23 14.53
CA SER A 260 -25.47 -23.62 14.38
C SER A 260 -24.28 -24.47 13.91
N PRO A 261 -24.08 -25.68 14.44
CA PRO A 261 -22.80 -26.37 14.37
C PRO A 261 -22.50 -26.91 12.97
N GLU A 262 -21.21 -26.85 12.68
CA GLU A 262 -20.50 -27.28 11.47
C GLU A 262 -20.93 -28.68 10.98
N ALA A 263 -21.27 -28.78 9.69
CA ALA A 263 -21.49 -30.06 9.00
C ALA A 263 -20.27 -30.40 8.14
N PRO A 264 -19.76 -31.65 8.16
CA PRO A 264 -18.55 -32.03 7.47
C PRO A 264 -18.81 -32.24 5.98
N GLY A 265 -18.20 -31.40 5.15
CA GLY A 265 -18.27 -31.46 3.69
C GLY A 265 -18.11 -30.08 3.05
N GLY A 266 -17.05 -29.36 3.41
CA GLY A 266 -16.81 -27.99 2.96
C GLY A 266 -16.60 -27.94 1.45
N LYS A 267 -17.49 -27.26 0.73
CA LYS A 267 -17.18 -26.79 -0.63
C LYS A 267 -16.01 -25.79 -0.56
N PRO A 268 -15.18 -25.70 -1.61
CA PRO A 268 -14.09 -24.72 -1.66
C PRO A 268 -14.62 -23.29 -1.54
N ILE A 269 -13.83 -22.46 -0.89
CA ILE A 269 -14.08 -21.02 -0.72
C ILE A 269 -13.86 -20.35 -2.10
N LEU A 270 -14.87 -19.62 -2.59
CA LEU A 270 -14.80 -18.90 -3.87
C LEU A 270 -14.33 -17.45 -3.71
N GLU A 271 -14.25 -16.96 -2.47
CA GLU A 271 -13.89 -15.60 -2.12
C GLU A 271 -12.41 -15.33 -2.37
N ASN A 272 -12.08 -14.10 -2.76
CA ASN A 272 -10.72 -13.66 -3.09
C ASN A 272 -10.05 -14.58 -4.12
N ARG A 273 -10.73 -14.80 -5.25
CA ARG A 273 -10.19 -15.59 -6.39
C ARG A 273 -10.50 -14.89 -7.71
N ARG A 274 -9.59 -15.00 -8.68
CA ARG A 274 -9.76 -14.48 -10.03
C ARG A 274 -9.81 -15.63 -11.05
N PHE A 275 -10.60 -15.42 -12.07
CA PHE A 275 -10.99 -16.42 -13.04
C PHE A 275 -10.96 -15.81 -14.44
N ARG A 276 -10.54 -16.60 -15.43
CA ARG A 276 -10.60 -16.25 -16.85
C ARG A 276 -11.36 -17.32 -17.62
N SER A 277 -12.30 -16.91 -18.47
CA SER A 277 -13.10 -17.84 -19.25
C SER A 277 -12.22 -18.63 -20.21
N VAL A 278 -12.40 -19.95 -20.21
CA VAL A 278 -11.80 -20.87 -21.18
C VAL A 278 -12.85 -21.43 -22.14
N GLU A 279 -14.11 -21.45 -21.72
CA GLU A 279 -15.23 -21.93 -22.54
C GLU A 279 -16.52 -21.17 -22.21
N VAL A 280 -17.28 -20.80 -23.24
CA VAL A 280 -18.63 -20.25 -23.11
C VAL A 280 -19.55 -21.06 -24.02
N THR A 281 -20.63 -21.59 -23.48
CA THR A 281 -21.63 -22.36 -24.24
C THR A 281 -23.04 -21.83 -24.00
N GLU A 282 -23.88 -21.94 -25.02
CA GLU A 282 -25.30 -21.61 -24.98
C GLU A 282 -26.07 -22.73 -25.68
N ASN A 283 -27.05 -23.33 -24.99
CA ASN A 283 -27.73 -24.56 -25.42
C ASN A 283 -26.77 -25.73 -25.71
N GLY A 284 -25.63 -25.78 -25.02
CA GLY A 284 -24.60 -26.81 -25.20
C GLY A 284 -23.75 -26.64 -26.47
N ALA A 285 -23.93 -25.58 -27.25
CA ALA A 285 -23.05 -25.22 -28.37
C ALA A 285 -22.10 -24.09 -27.96
N PRO A 286 -20.87 -24.01 -28.51
CA PRO A 286 -19.96 -22.90 -28.26
C PRO A 286 -20.60 -21.56 -28.63
N ARG A 287 -20.59 -20.61 -27.69
CA ARG A 287 -21.00 -19.23 -27.91
C ARG A 287 -19.74 -18.40 -28.16
N PRO A 288 -19.49 -17.93 -29.40
CA PRO A 288 -18.33 -17.11 -29.66
C PRO A 288 -18.43 -15.79 -28.89
N LEU A 289 -17.31 -15.39 -28.27
CA LEU A 289 -17.12 -14.02 -27.80
C LEU A 289 -16.62 -13.16 -28.96
N VAL A 290 -16.74 -11.84 -28.81
CA VAL A 290 -16.13 -10.87 -29.75
C VAL A 290 -14.63 -11.18 -29.90
N GLU A 291 -14.11 -11.11 -31.11
CA GLU A 291 -12.72 -11.47 -31.40
C GLU A 291 -11.74 -10.70 -30.51
N GLY A 292 -10.77 -11.42 -29.94
CA GLY A 292 -9.75 -10.84 -29.05
C GLY A 292 -10.21 -10.61 -27.61
N THR A 293 -11.45 -10.93 -27.25
CA THR A 293 -11.96 -10.80 -25.88
C THR A 293 -11.93 -12.11 -25.10
N VAL A 294 -11.82 -11.98 -23.78
CA VAL A 294 -12.00 -13.04 -22.79
C VAL A 294 -12.81 -12.46 -21.63
N ILE A 295 -13.54 -13.30 -20.90
CA ILE A 295 -14.22 -12.86 -19.68
C ILE A 295 -13.24 -12.98 -18.53
N ASP A 296 -12.89 -11.86 -17.90
CA ASP A 296 -12.22 -11.81 -16.61
C ASP A 296 -13.28 -11.66 -15.50
N LEU A 297 -13.20 -12.48 -14.46
CA LEU A 297 -14.09 -12.47 -13.30
C LEU A 297 -13.26 -12.54 -12.02
N THR A 298 -13.46 -11.61 -11.10
CA THR A 298 -12.88 -11.65 -9.76
C THR A 298 -14.02 -11.71 -8.74
N LEU A 299 -13.94 -12.68 -7.83
CA LEU A 299 -14.86 -12.81 -6.70
C LEU A 299 -14.13 -12.37 -5.45
N PHE A 300 -14.64 -11.35 -4.76
CA PHE A 300 -14.20 -10.90 -3.45
C PHE A 300 -15.10 -11.51 -2.36
N SER A 301 -14.87 -11.17 -1.09
CA SER A 301 -15.69 -11.65 0.03
C SER A 301 -17.16 -11.23 -0.06
N ASP A 302 -17.44 -10.03 -0.58
CA ASP A 302 -18.77 -9.41 -0.58
C ASP A 302 -19.16 -8.75 -1.92
N SER A 303 -18.29 -8.85 -2.91
CA SER A 303 -18.43 -8.18 -4.20
C SER A 303 -17.81 -8.99 -5.33
N LEU A 304 -18.15 -8.65 -6.57
CA LEU A 304 -17.51 -9.18 -7.76
C LEU A 304 -17.11 -8.06 -8.71
N SER A 305 -16.07 -8.31 -9.49
CA SER A 305 -15.69 -7.51 -10.66
C SER A 305 -15.67 -8.42 -11.88
N ALA A 306 -16.23 -7.95 -12.99
CA ALA A 306 -16.24 -8.69 -14.25
C ALA A 306 -15.97 -7.79 -15.44
N ASN A 307 -15.30 -8.30 -16.46
CA ASN A 307 -15.11 -7.61 -17.73
C ASN A 307 -15.30 -8.61 -18.86
N ALA A 308 -16.11 -8.26 -19.87
CA ALA A 308 -16.33 -9.09 -21.03
C ALA A 308 -15.64 -8.54 -22.29
N GLY A 309 -14.98 -7.39 -22.25
CA GLY A 309 -14.18 -6.89 -23.37
C GLY A 309 -14.13 -5.38 -23.53
N CYS A 310 -15.11 -4.62 -23.02
CA CYS A 310 -15.09 -3.15 -23.12
C CYS A 310 -15.27 -2.47 -21.76
N ASN A 311 -16.32 -2.81 -21.04
CA ASN A 311 -16.63 -2.19 -19.76
C ASN A 311 -16.32 -3.11 -18.58
N THR A 312 -15.82 -2.49 -17.51
CA THR A 312 -15.69 -3.15 -16.22
C THR A 312 -17.01 -3.03 -15.47
N MET A 313 -17.47 -4.16 -14.95
CA MET A 313 -18.71 -4.33 -14.22
C MET A 313 -18.41 -4.68 -12.76
N GLY A 314 -19.22 -4.16 -11.86
CA GLY A 314 -19.16 -4.46 -10.43
C GLY A 314 -20.54 -4.72 -9.85
N ALA A 315 -20.62 -5.61 -8.87
CA ALA A 315 -21.84 -5.86 -8.12
C ALA A 315 -21.51 -6.38 -6.72
N SER A 316 -22.45 -6.23 -5.77
CA SER A 316 -22.36 -6.99 -4.52
C SER A 316 -22.51 -8.48 -4.82
N LEU A 317 -21.84 -9.30 -4.02
CA LEU A 317 -21.81 -10.74 -4.15
C LEU A 317 -22.06 -11.39 -2.80
N THR A 318 -22.93 -12.38 -2.77
CA THR A 318 -22.99 -13.37 -1.69
C THR A 318 -22.88 -14.74 -2.31
N VAL A 319 -21.85 -15.50 -1.94
CA VAL A 319 -21.68 -16.88 -2.39
C VAL A 319 -22.49 -17.79 -1.46
N THR A 320 -23.52 -18.44 -2.00
CA THR A 320 -24.23 -19.50 -1.26
C THR A 320 -23.62 -20.85 -1.56
N ALA A 321 -24.14 -21.90 -0.93
CA ALA A 321 -23.68 -23.25 -1.19
C ALA A 321 -23.71 -23.64 -2.68
N ASP A 322 -24.65 -23.13 -3.50
CA ASP A 322 -24.81 -23.56 -4.90
C ASP A 322 -24.96 -22.43 -5.92
N ARG A 323 -25.03 -21.16 -5.49
CA ARG A 323 -25.24 -20.00 -6.38
C ARG A 323 -24.42 -18.79 -5.99
N LEU A 324 -24.17 -17.93 -6.97
CA LEU A 324 -23.77 -16.55 -6.74
C LEU A 324 -25.05 -15.71 -6.61
N VAL A 325 -25.25 -15.05 -5.48
CA VAL A 325 -26.31 -14.05 -5.32
C VAL A 325 -25.69 -12.70 -5.62
N VAL A 326 -26.03 -12.16 -6.78
CA VAL A 326 -25.42 -10.93 -7.31
C VAL A 326 -26.42 -9.79 -7.18
N GLY A 327 -25.98 -8.67 -6.61
CA GLY A 327 -26.76 -7.43 -6.54
C GLY A 327 -26.92 -6.75 -7.91
N PRO A 328 -27.47 -5.53 -7.95
CA PRO A 328 -27.53 -4.76 -9.19
C PRO A 328 -26.13 -4.59 -9.80
N VAL A 329 -25.97 -5.00 -11.06
CA VAL A 329 -24.70 -4.87 -11.78
C VAL A 329 -24.55 -3.44 -12.29
N ALA A 330 -23.52 -2.75 -11.80
CA ALA A 330 -23.07 -1.48 -12.33
C ALA A 330 -21.97 -1.72 -13.37
N SER A 331 -21.87 -0.84 -14.38
CA SER A 331 -20.90 -0.93 -15.45
C SER A 331 -20.36 0.46 -15.79
N THR A 332 -19.10 0.55 -16.19
CA THR A 332 -18.61 1.73 -16.92
C THR A 332 -19.37 1.88 -18.24
N LEU A 333 -19.38 3.09 -18.82
CA LEU A 333 -20.07 3.41 -20.07
C LEU A 333 -19.08 3.85 -21.17
N MET A 334 -17.98 3.12 -21.33
CA MET A 334 -17.09 3.26 -22.47
C MET A 334 -17.78 2.74 -23.74
N PHE A 335 -17.69 3.53 -24.82
CA PHE A 335 -18.23 3.13 -26.13
C PHE A 335 -17.14 2.44 -26.95
N CYS A 336 -17.21 1.11 -27.07
CA CYS A 336 -16.31 0.31 -27.90
C CYS A 336 -17.00 -0.30 -29.14
N GLY A 337 -18.20 0.19 -29.49
CA GLY A 337 -19.00 -0.33 -30.59
C GLY A 337 -20.07 -1.36 -30.16
N PRO A 338 -21.06 -1.63 -31.03
CA PRO A 338 -22.29 -2.33 -30.67
C PRO A 338 -22.07 -3.80 -30.25
N GLU A 339 -21.07 -4.47 -30.81
CA GLU A 339 -20.78 -5.89 -30.50
C GLU A 339 -20.22 -6.05 -29.09
N LEU A 340 -19.24 -5.23 -28.70
CA LEU A 340 -18.66 -5.23 -27.36
C LEU A 340 -19.66 -4.77 -26.29
N THR A 341 -20.43 -3.70 -26.57
CA THR A 341 -21.51 -3.29 -25.67
C THR A 341 -22.56 -4.39 -25.49
N GLY A 342 -22.93 -5.10 -26.56
CA GLY A 342 -23.86 -6.22 -26.48
C GLY A 342 -23.31 -7.40 -25.67
N GLN A 343 -22.00 -7.65 -25.74
CA GLN A 343 -21.33 -8.67 -24.93
C GLN A 343 -21.29 -8.31 -23.44
N ASP A 344 -20.95 -7.06 -23.08
CA ASP A 344 -20.98 -6.59 -21.68
C ASP A 344 -22.40 -6.67 -21.10
N GLN A 345 -23.41 -6.22 -21.85
CA GLN A 345 -24.82 -6.30 -21.44
C GLN A 345 -25.28 -7.74 -21.21
N TRP A 346 -24.86 -8.66 -22.09
CA TRP A 346 -25.14 -10.08 -21.92
C TRP A 346 -24.50 -10.64 -20.66
N LEU A 347 -23.22 -10.32 -20.38
CA LEU A 347 -22.54 -10.82 -19.19
C LEU A 347 -23.17 -10.25 -17.91
N ALA A 348 -23.51 -8.96 -17.90
CA ALA A 348 -24.24 -8.32 -16.79
C ALA A 348 -25.57 -9.03 -16.50
N GLY A 349 -26.35 -9.33 -17.55
CA GLY A 349 -27.59 -10.09 -17.43
C GLY A 349 -27.39 -11.52 -16.92
N PHE A 350 -26.34 -12.21 -17.39
CA PHE A 350 -25.97 -13.53 -16.91
C PHE A 350 -25.61 -13.53 -15.41
N LEU A 351 -24.73 -12.62 -14.97
CA LEU A 351 -24.32 -12.51 -13.57
C LEU A 351 -25.50 -12.11 -12.67
N GLY A 352 -26.30 -11.12 -13.09
CA GLY A 352 -27.48 -10.67 -12.36
C GLY A 352 -28.60 -11.71 -12.25
N SER A 353 -28.56 -12.79 -13.04
CA SER A 353 -29.51 -13.91 -12.92
C SER A 353 -29.24 -14.85 -11.73
N GLY A 354 -28.10 -14.66 -11.05
CA GLY A 354 -27.67 -15.50 -9.94
C GLY A 354 -27.28 -16.92 -10.37
N PRO A 355 -26.18 -17.07 -11.14
CA PRO A 355 -25.79 -18.35 -11.71
C PRO A 355 -25.47 -19.39 -10.64
N GLN A 356 -25.77 -20.64 -10.93
CA GLN A 356 -25.28 -21.78 -10.16
C GLN A 356 -23.78 -21.92 -10.36
N TRP A 357 -23.06 -22.24 -9.29
CA TRP A 357 -21.64 -22.52 -9.36
C TRP A 357 -21.33 -23.97 -9.02
N SER A 358 -20.31 -24.50 -9.69
CA SER A 358 -19.67 -25.77 -9.34
C SER A 358 -18.17 -25.63 -9.56
N ASP A 359 -17.39 -26.22 -8.65
CA ASP A 359 -15.93 -26.25 -8.71
C ASP A 359 -15.49 -27.70 -8.99
N PRO A 360 -15.42 -28.14 -10.26
CA PRO A 360 -14.55 -29.25 -10.60
C PRO A 360 -13.13 -28.83 -10.26
N SER A 361 -12.35 -29.69 -9.61
CA SER A 361 -11.02 -29.46 -9.01
C SER A 361 -9.90 -28.83 -9.88
N ALA A 362 -10.23 -28.20 -11.01
CA ALA A 362 -9.39 -27.47 -11.94
C ALA A 362 -10.04 -26.18 -12.50
N GLY A 363 -11.18 -25.68 -11.99
CA GLY A 363 -11.75 -24.40 -12.45
C GLY A 363 -13.20 -24.12 -12.05
N LEU A 364 -13.62 -22.85 -12.08
CA LEU A 364 -14.98 -22.41 -11.75
C LEU A 364 -15.93 -22.62 -12.95
N ARG A 365 -17.07 -23.26 -12.73
CA ARG A 365 -18.16 -23.35 -13.71
C ARG A 365 -19.38 -22.59 -13.21
N LEU A 366 -19.86 -21.64 -14.01
CA LEU A 366 -21.09 -20.88 -13.77
C LEU A 366 -22.16 -21.29 -14.78
N THR A 367 -23.37 -21.59 -14.32
CA THR A 367 -24.50 -21.99 -15.18
C THR A 367 -25.76 -21.22 -14.81
N SER A 368 -26.43 -20.64 -15.81
CA SER A 368 -27.75 -20.03 -15.66
C SER A 368 -28.57 -20.24 -16.94
N GLY A 369 -29.78 -20.80 -16.78
CA GLY A 369 -30.63 -21.15 -17.91
C GLY A 369 -29.91 -22.11 -18.88
N THR A 370 -29.73 -21.67 -20.11
CA THR A 370 -29.07 -22.43 -21.20
C THR A 370 -27.59 -22.08 -21.35
N THR A 371 -27.09 -21.10 -20.59
CA THR A 371 -25.72 -20.60 -20.67
C THR A 371 -24.84 -21.27 -19.62
N THR A 372 -23.64 -21.68 -20.04
CA THR A 372 -22.56 -22.10 -19.13
C THR A 372 -21.28 -21.35 -19.49
N ILE A 373 -20.59 -20.85 -18.47
CA ILE A 373 -19.23 -20.32 -18.59
C ILE A 373 -18.32 -21.20 -17.74
N VAL A 374 -17.24 -21.72 -18.34
CA VAL A 374 -16.17 -22.42 -17.65
C VAL A 374 -14.97 -21.49 -17.58
N PHE A 375 -14.43 -21.35 -16.38
CA PHE A 375 -13.27 -20.55 -16.10
C PHE A 375 -12.11 -21.42 -15.62
N THR A 376 -10.90 -21.00 -15.94
CA THR A 376 -9.71 -21.38 -15.16
C THR A 376 -9.45 -20.31 -14.11
N GLU A 377 -9.00 -20.73 -12.94
CA GLU A 377 -8.46 -19.79 -11.96
C GLU A 377 -7.16 -19.17 -12.46
N VAL A 378 -6.96 -17.89 -12.16
CA VAL A 378 -5.75 -17.12 -12.42
C VAL A 378 -5.41 -16.30 -11.16
N GLY A 379 -4.14 -16.07 -10.87
CA GLY A 379 -3.72 -15.40 -9.63
C GLY A 379 -4.26 -13.97 -9.48
N LEU A 380 -4.52 -13.54 -8.23
CA LEU A 380 -5.06 -12.21 -7.88
C LEU A 380 -4.05 -11.06 -7.89
N GLY A 381 -2.75 -11.32 -8.09
CA GLY A 381 -1.73 -10.27 -8.10
C GLY A 381 -1.35 -9.71 -6.71
N PHE A 382 -1.72 -10.41 -5.63
CA PHE A 382 -1.14 -10.22 -4.28
C PHE A 382 -0.47 -11.54 -3.88
N GLY A 383 0.87 -11.58 -3.94
CA GLY A 383 1.67 -12.79 -3.77
C GLY A 383 1.64 -13.67 -5.03
N ILE A 384 2.60 -13.47 -5.93
CA ILE A 384 2.88 -14.47 -6.97
C ILE A 384 3.89 -15.44 -6.35
N GLU A 385 3.51 -16.72 -6.33
CA GLU A 385 4.42 -17.82 -6.02
C GLU A 385 5.77 -17.64 -6.75
N PRO A 386 6.91 -17.94 -6.11
CA PRO A 386 8.24 -17.99 -6.71
C PRO A 386 8.34 -18.66 -8.10
N THR A 387 7.32 -19.44 -8.48
CA THR A 387 7.19 -20.14 -9.76
C THR A 387 7.23 -19.26 -11.01
N GLU A 388 6.82 -17.99 -10.97
CA GLU A 388 6.85 -17.12 -12.16
C GLU A 388 8.23 -16.51 -12.47
N LEU A 389 9.13 -16.46 -11.47
CA LEU A 389 10.53 -16.12 -11.71
C LEU A 389 11.17 -17.18 -12.60
N TRP A 390 10.93 -18.46 -12.28
CA TRP A 390 11.66 -19.56 -12.89
C TRP A 390 11.37 -19.73 -14.38
N GLY A 391 12.44 -19.82 -15.17
CA GLY A 391 12.37 -19.93 -16.63
C GLY A 391 12.26 -18.58 -17.34
N THR A 392 12.21 -17.47 -16.60
CA THR A 392 12.06 -16.12 -17.16
C THR A 392 13.40 -15.39 -17.22
N THR A 393 13.60 -14.65 -18.31
CA THR A 393 14.69 -13.66 -18.44
C THR A 393 14.09 -12.27 -18.42
N PHE A 394 14.69 -11.38 -17.65
CA PHE A 394 14.29 -10.00 -17.51
C PHE A 394 15.42 -9.06 -17.94
N ASP A 395 15.05 -7.93 -18.52
CA ASP A 395 15.94 -6.83 -18.89
C ASP A 395 15.56 -5.57 -18.13
N SER A 396 16.56 -4.81 -17.68
CA SER A 396 16.35 -3.55 -16.97
C SER A 396 15.72 -2.50 -17.87
N VAL A 397 14.64 -1.92 -17.40
CA VAL A 397 13.99 -0.73 -17.96
C VAL A 397 14.58 0.53 -17.34
N SER A 398 14.75 0.53 -16.01
CA SER A 398 15.34 1.62 -15.24
C SER A 398 16.17 1.10 -14.09
N VAL A 399 17.21 1.85 -13.76
CA VAL A 399 17.98 1.71 -12.53
C VAL A 399 18.01 3.06 -11.86
N SER A 400 17.84 3.11 -10.55
CA SER A 400 17.96 4.33 -9.76
C SER A 400 18.74 4.06 -8.48
N GLU A 401 19.47 5.07 -8.02
CA GLU A 401 20.12 5.06 -6.71
C GLU A 401 19.91 6.42 -6.03
N LYS A 402 19.43 6.40 -4.79
CA LYS A 402 19.08 7.62 -4.04
C LYS A 402 20.28 8.55 -3.95
N GLY A 403 20.12 9.78 -4.46
CA GLY A 403 21.16 10.82 -4.42
C GLY A 403 22.19 10.74 -5.55
N ILE A 404 22.08 9.81 -6.49
CA ILE A 404 22.99 9.66 -7.63
C ILE A 404 22.22 9.89 -8.94
N VAL A 405 22.57 10.97 -9.65
CA VAL A 405 21.98 11.32 -10.95
C VAL A 405 23.09 11.68 -11.94
N PRO A 406 23.23 10.97 -13.09
CA PRO A 406 22.44 9.81 -13.50
C PRO A 406 22.79 8.55 -12.69
N ALA A 407 21.89 7.55 -12.71
CA ALA A 407 22.04 6.26 -12.02
C ALA A 407 23.39 5.57 -12.30
N PRO A 408 23.87 4.68 -11.42
CA PRO A 408 25.21 4.06 -11.47
C PRO A 408 25.32 2.96 -12.55
N VAL A 409 24.87 3.25 -13.78
CA VAL A 409 24.91 2.30 -14.90
C VAL A 409 25.68 2.92 -16.08
N VAL A 410 26.66 2.18 -16.58
CA VAL A 410 27.47 2.51 -17.75
C VAL A 410 26.54 2.69 -18.95
N PRO A 411 26.56 3.85 -19.63
CA PRO A 411 25.69 4.11 -20.77
C PRO A 411 25.80 3.03 -21.85
N GLY A 412 24.65 2.59 -22.38
CA GLY A 412 24.59 1.57 -23.43
C GLY A 412 24.67 0.13 -22.94
N THR A 413 24.71 -0.09 -21.61
CA THR A 413 24.55 -1.42 -21.02
C THR A 413 23.10 -1.67 -20.60
N THR A 414 22.72 -2.93 -20.47
CA THR A 414 21.41 -3.37 -19.97
C THR A 414 21.65 -4.47 -18.95
N ILE A 415 21.04 -4.35 -17.78
CA ILE A 415 21.10 -5.43 -16.80
C ILE A 415 20.13 -6.52 -17.25
N THR A 416 20.64 -7.74 -17.35
CA THR A 416 19.83 -8.92 -17.69
C THR A 416 19.91 -9.93 -16.56
N LEU A 417 18.75 -10.35 -16.05
CA LEU A 417 18.61 -11.38 -15.04
C LEU A 417 17.86 -12.57 -15.62
N THR A 418 18.42 -13.77 -15.52
CA THR A 418 17.78 -15.02 -15.94
C THR A 418 17.64 -15.95 -14.75
N PHE A 419 16.42 -16.27 -14.39
CA PHE A 419 16.08 -17.22 -13.33
C PHE A 419 15.84 -18.60 -13.95
N THR A 420 16.57 -19.61 -13.51
CA THR A 420 16.47 -20.99 -14.02
C THR A 420 16.14 -21.90 -12.86
N ALA A 421 15.01 -22.63 -12.96
CA ALA A 421 14.62 -23.60 -11.95
C ALA A 421 15.73 -24.65 -11.73
N PRO A 422 15.89 -25.17 -10.50
CA PRO A 422 15.08 -24.85 -9.32
C PRO A 422 15.60 -23.67 -8.48
N ASP A 423 16.85 -23.25 -8.66
CA ASP A 423 17.54 -22.39 -7.68
C ASP A 423 18.67 -21.53 -8.27
N ARG A 424 18.66 -21.22 -9.58
CA ARG A 424 19.77 -20.53 -10.25
C ARG A 424 19.40 -19.15 -10.78
N LEU A 425 20.23 -18.16 -10.48
CA LEU A 425 20.19 -16.82 -11.07
C LEU A 425 21.45 -16.59 -11.90
N THR A 426 21.29 -16.20 -13.16
CA THR A 426 22.38 -15.70 -14.01
C THR A 426 22.17 -14.22 -14.26
N ALA A 427 23.18 -13.40 -13.96
CA ALA A 427 23.10 -11.95 -14.10
C ALA A 427 24.18 -11.43 -15.06
N ARG A 428 23.86 -10.35 -15.78
CA ARG A 428 24.80 -9.55 -16.55
C ARG A 428 24.49 -8.09 -16.29
N ALA A 429 25.50 -7.30 -15.96
CA ALA A 429 25.36 -5.84 -15.86
C ALA A 429 26.33 -5.15 -16.80
N GLY A 430 27.62 -5.38 -16.62
CA GLY A 430 28.69 -4.80 -17.41
C GLY A 430 29.13 -5.76 -18.51
N CYS A 431 30.17 -6.53 -18.21
CA CYS A 431 30.89 -7.31 -19.23
C CYS A 431 30.86 -8.81 -18.92
N ASN A 432 31.02 -9.20 -17.65
CA ASN A 432 31.04 -10.59 -17.25
C ASN A 432 29.64 -11.17 -17.05
N THR A 433 29.53 -12.50 -17.17
CA THR A 433 28.34 -13.23 -16.75
C THR A 433 28.55 -13.75 -15.34
N LEU A 434 27.65 -13.37 -14.43
CA LEU A 434 27.63 -13.76 -13.04
C LEU A 434 26.60 -14.87 -12.84
N GLY A 435 26.89 -15.83 -11.97
CA GLY A 435 26.00 -16.96 -11.68
C GLY A 435 25.93 -17.25 -10.19
N PHE A 436 24.72 -17.26 -9.65
CA PHE A 436 24.39 -17.40 -8.23
C PHE A 436 23.45 -18.59 -8.00
N ARG A 437 23.47 -19.13 -6.77
CA ARG A 437 22.30 -19.83 -6.23
C ARG A 437 21.36 -18.80 -5.62
N VAL A 438 20.06 -19.01 -5.80
CA VAL A 438 19.03 -18.14 -5.25
C VAL A 438 17.84 -18.97 -4.79
N VAL A 439 17.28 -18.58 -3.65
CA VAL A 439 15.96 -19.01 -3.19
C VAL A 439 15.05 -17.79 -3.23
N ALA A 440 13.95 -17.91 -3.98
CA ALA A 440 12.91 -16.88 -3.96
C ALA A 440 11.94 -17.18 -2.81
N GLY A 441 11.92 -16.28 -1.82
CA GLY A 441 10.95 -16.28 -0.71
C GLY A 441 9.62 -15.66 -1.14
N THR A 442 8.85 -15.14 -0.19
CA THR A 442 7.56 -14.48 -0.48
C THR A 442 7.71 -13.11 -1.15
N ASP A 443 8.76 -12.39 -0.78
CA ASP A 443 8.98 -10.97 -1.09
C ASP A 443 10.49 -10.62 -1.22
N ARG A 444 11.37 -11.60 -1.02
CA ARG A 444 12.82 -11.42 -1.03
C ARG A 444 13.54 -12.55 -1.74
N LEU A 445 14.60 -12.22 -2.46
CA LEU A 445 15.56 -13.19 -2.97
C LEU A 445 16.63 -13.42 -1.91
N THR A 446 16.83 -14.67 -1.49
CA THR A 446 18.01 -15.06 -0.73
C THR A 446 19.06 -15.58 -1.71
N VAL A 447 20.11 -14.81 -1.93
CA VAL A 447 21.14 -15.07 -2.94
C VAL A 447 22.43 -15.45 -2.23
N ASP A 448 23.04 -16.55 -2.66
CA ASP A 448 24.27 -17.05 -2.05
C ASP A 448 25.44 -16.10 -2.34
N ASP A 449 26.23 -15.79 -1.30
CA ASP A 449 27.43 -14.94 -1.40
C ASP A 449 28.50 -15.58 -2.30
N ASP A 450 28.49 -16.91 -2.39
CA ASP A 450 29.35 -17.68 -3.27
C ASP A 450 28.80 -17.69 -4.71
N PHE A 451 29.34 -16.79 -5.54
CA PHE A 451 28.97 -16.69 -6.96
C PHE A 451 30.12 -16.98 -7.91
N SER A 452 29.75 -17.40 -9.12
CA SER A 452 30.68 -17.60 -10.24
C SER A 452 30.68 -16.39 -11.16
N SER A 453 31.82 -16.09 -11.77
CA SER A 453 31.94 -15.03 -12.77
C SER A 453 32.85 -15.47 -13.91
N THR A 454 32.49 -15.13 -15.15
CA THR A 454 33.44 -15.20 -16.26
C THR A 454 34.59 -14.21 -16.03
N ARG A 455 35.77 -14.45 -16.61
CA ARG A 455 36.91 -13.52 -16.51
C ARG A 455 37.26 -12.97 -17.89
N MET A 456 36.34 -12.22 -18.48
CA MET A 456 36.60 -11.48 -19.71
C MET A 456 37.45 -10.25 -19.42
N ALA A 457 38.25 -9.83 -20.40
CA ALA A 457 38.99 -8.58 -20.31
C ALA A 457 38.02 -7.41 -20.56
N CYS A 458 37.67 -6.68 -19.50
CA CYS A 458 36.67 -5.62 -19.52
C CYS A 458 37.33 -4.27 -19.18
N THR A 459 36.69 -3.16 -19.53
CA THR A 459 37.13 -1.85 -19.03
C THR A 459 36.89 -1.76 -17.51
N PRO A 460 37.59 -0.86 -16.80
CA PRO A 460 37.38 -0.70 -15.35
C PRO A 460 35.93 -0.38 -14.97
N GLU A 461 35.22 0.39 -15.78
CA GLU A 461 33.83 0.81 -15.52
C GLU A 461 32.86 -0.36 -15.61
N LEU A 462 33.03 -1.23 -16.62
CA LEU A 462 32.20 -2.43 -16.78
C LEU A 462 32.50 -3.47 -15.68
N THR A 463 33.75 -3.57 -15.25
CA THR A 463 34.14 -4.42 -14.10
C THR A 463 33.49 -3.90 -12.81
N ALA A 464 33.55 -2.60 -12.56
CA ALA A 464 32.94 -1.97 -11.38
C ALA A 464 31.42 -2.16 -11.35
N GLN A 465 30.76 -2.10 -12.51
CA GLN A 465 29.33 -2.37 -12.63
C GLN A 465 28.98 -3.84 -12.35
N ASP A 466 29.78 -4.80 -12.81
CA ASP A 466 29.61 -6.22 -12.48
C ASP A 466 29.74 -6.45 -10.96
N GLU A 467 30.74 -5.83 -10.33
CA GLU A 467 30.95 -5.91 -8.87
C GLU A 467 29.82 -5.25 -8.07
N TRP A 468 29.30 -4.13 -8.56
CA TRP A 468 28.16 -3.44 -7.95
C TRP A 468 26.90 -4.31 -8.00
N LEU A 469 26.56 -4.87 -9.17
CA LEU A 469 25.37 -5.72 -9.27
C LEU A 469 25.52 -6.98 -8.41
N ALA A 470 26.73 -7.57 -8.35
CA ALA A 470 26.98 -8.70 -7.47
C ALA A 470 26.63 -8.36 -6.01
N LYS A 471 27.08 -7.20 -5.50
CA LYS A 471 26.76 -6.76 -4.14
C LYS A 471 25.27 -6.52 -3.91
N VAL A 472 24.59 -5.89 -4.87
CA VAL A 472 23.13 -5.66 -4.77
C VAL A 472 22.38 -7.00 -4.69
N LEU A 473 22.80 -8.00 -5.46
CA LEU A 473 22.17 -9.30 -5.49
C LEU A 473 22.48 -10.14 -4.25
N THR A 474 23.74 -10.19 -3.80
CA THR A 474 24.13 -10.97 -2.60
C THR A 474 23.68 -10.34 -1.29
N ASP A 475 23.28 -9.06 -1.30
CA ASP A 475 22.65 -8.41 -0.15
C ASP A 475 21.13 -8.70 -0.09
N ASP A 476 20.67 -9.82 -0.63
CA ASP A 476 19.28 -10.31 -0.56
C ASP A 476 18.21 -9.25 -0.88
N PRO A 477 18.08 -8.83 -2.15
CA PRO A 477 17.14 -7.80 -2.55
C PRO A 477 15.69 -8.25 -2.37
N GLU A 478 14.85 -7.30 -1.95
CA GLU A 478 13.40 -7.44 -2.02
C GLU A 478 12.95 -7.40 -3.48
N TYR A 479 11.85 -8.08 -3.78
CA TYR A 479 11.30 -8.09 -5.12
C TYR A 479 9.79 -7.97 -5.14
N VAL A 480 9.27 -7.28 -6.17
CA VAL A 480 7.84 -7.10 -6.40
C VAL A 480 7.53 -7.32 -7.87
N PHE A 481 6.43 -8.01 -8.16
CA PHE A 481 5.87 -8.10 -9.50
C PHE A 481 4.75 -7.06 -9.71
N THR A 482 4.82 -6.33 -10.82
CA THR A 482 3.70 -5.52 -11.33
C THR A 482 3.31 -6.05 -12.71
N GLY A 483 2.25 -6.85 -12.76
CA GLY A 483 1.93 -7.63 -13.95
C GLY A 483 3.04 -8.65 -14.23
N LYS A 484 3.76 -8.49 -15.35
CA LYS A 484 4.97 -9.30 -15.64
C LYS A 484 6.28 -8.58 -15.35
N ALA A 485 6.25 -7.29 -15.01
CA ALA A 485 7.46 -6.54 -14.67
C ALA A 485 7.93 -6.92 -13.26
N LEU A 486 9.23 -6.94 -13.05
CA LEU A 486 9.90 -7.29 -11.80
C LEU A 486 10.68 -6.06 -11.33
N THR A 487 10.45 -5.60 -10.10
CA THR A 487 11.30 -4.58 -9.46
C THR A 487 12.11 -5.25 -8.36
N LEU A 488 13.42 -5.00 -8.34
CA LEU A 488 14.32 -5.38 -7.25
C LEU A 488 14.72 -4.14 -6.46
N THR A 489 14.70 -4.24 -5.13
CA THR A 489 15.07 -3.14 -4.25
C THR A 489 16.03 -3.61 -3.17
N ARG A 490 17.11 -2.86 -2.97
CA ARG A 490 18.00 -3.04 -1.83
C ARG A 490 18.66 -1.74 -1.43
N GLY A 491 18.55 -1.36 -0.16
CA GLY A 491 19.09 -0.10 0.35
C GLY A 491 18.58 1.11 -0.44
N SER A 492 19.49 1.88 -1.03
CA SER A 492 19.18 3.03 -1.89
C SER A 492 18.95 2.68 -3.36
N THR A 493 19.13 1.43 -3.76
CA THR A 493 19.08 0.97 -5.15
C THR A 493 17.71 0.38 -5.50
N SER A 494 17.18 0.78 -6.67
CA SER A 494 16.04 0.12 -7.31
C SER A 494 16.37 -0.24 -8.76
N ILE A 495 15.96 -1.45 -9.19
CA ILE A 495 16.12 -1.94 -10.55
C ILE A 495 14.75 -2.41 -11.05
N ASP A 496 14.17 -1.66 -11.99
CA ASP A 496 12.93 -2.06 -12.65
C ASP A 496 13.25 -2.87 -13.90
N LEU A 497 12.63 -4.04 -14.03
CA LEU A 497 12.91 -5.02 -15.07
C LEU A 497 11.61 -5.42 -15.78
N ALA A 498 11.69 -5.65 -17.08
CA ALA A 498 10.61 -6.23 -17.87
C ALA A 498 11.02 -7.60 -18.40
N PRO A 499 10.09 -8.55 -18.60
CA PRO A 499 10.42 -9.82 -19.24
C PRO A 499 10.98 -9.55 -20.63
N ARG A 500 12.12 -10.15 -20.94
CA ARG A 500 12.68 -10.15 -22.28
C ARG A 500 11.69 -10.82 -23.21
N MET A 501 11.10 -10.05 -24.11
CA MET A 501 10.21 -10.60 -25.13
C MET A 501 11.04 -11.48 -26.06
N GLY A 502 10.84 -12.80 -25.97
CA GLY A 502 11.40 -13.72 -26.94
C GLY A 502 10.82 -13.42 -28.32
N ASN A 503 11.68 -13.29 -29.34
CA ASN A 503 11.24 -13.49 -30.71
C ASN A 503 10.55 -14.86 -30.76
N ARG A 504 9.24 -14.87 -31.04
CA ARG A 504 8.58 -16.11 -31.49
C ARG A 504 9.18 -16.46 -32.84
N GLU A 505 10.19 -17.31 -32.84
CA GLU A 505 10.50 -18.14 -34.00
C GLU A 505 9.63 -19.40 -33.92
N GLY A 506 8.84 -19.63 -34.97
CA GLY A 506 8.19 -20.91 -35.27
C GLY A 506 6.73 -21.02 -34.88
#